data_AF-A0A4Q7X2L2-F1
#
_entry.id   AF-A0A4Q7X2L2-F1
#
_cell.length_a   1.000
_cell.length_b   1.000
_cell.length_c   1.000
_cell.angle_alpha   90.00
_cell.angle_beta   90.00
_cell.angle_gamma   90.00
#
_symmetry.space_group_name_H-M   'P 1'
#
loop_
_entity.id
_entity.type
_entity.pdbx_description
1 polymer ?
#
loop_
_entity_poly.entity_id
_entity_poly.type
_entity_poly.pdbx_seq_one_letter_code
_entity_poly.pdbx_strand_id
1 'polypeptide(L)' 'MLKGCDIRPDDERTGRAAGITCTASGTADVVDAIVVATAVQYQAAVVTSDPDDLNHLAESIGVKLRRFAI' A
#
# COMPACT_ATOMS: atom_id res chain seq x y z
N MET A 1 6.26 19.55 4.50
CA MET A 1 5.20 18.66 5.02
C MET A 1 3.85 19.14 4.54
N LEU A 2 2.96 18.21 4.20
CA LEU A 2 1.56 18.51 3.88
C LEU A 2 0.86 19.05 5.13
N LYS A 3 0.21 20.21 5.03
CA LYS A 3 -0.49 20.81 6.16
C LYS A 3 -1.82 20.09 6.38
N GLY A 4 -2.10 19.69 7.61
CA GLY A 4 -3.35 18.99 7.98
C GLY A 4 -3.34 17.48 7.74
N CYS A 5 -2.18 16.88 7.43
CA CYS A 5 -2.03 15.43 7.33
C CYS A 5 -1.17 14.90 8.48
N ASP A 6 -1.60 13.79 9.08
CA ASP A 6 -0.76 13.00 9.98
C ASP A 6 0.21 12.15 9.14
N ILE A 7 1.51 12.29 9.40
CA ILE A 7 2.53 11.53 8.70
C ILE A 7 2.69 10.17 9.38
N ARG A 8 2.53 9.10 8.60
CA ARG A 8 2.85 7.74 9.00
C ARG A 8 4.23 7.38 8.45
N PRO A 9 5.28 7.31 9.28
CA PRO A 9 6.57 6.82 8.83
C PRO A 9 6.51 5.31 8.58
N ASP A 10 7.33 4.82 7.65
CA ASP A 10 7.62 3.40 7.55
C ASP A 10 8.56 2.96 8.67
N ASP A 11 8.61 1.66 8.89
CA ASP A 11 9.49 0.99 9.83
C ASP A 11 9.90 -0.39 9.28
N GLU A 12 10.74 -1.12 10.01
CA GLU A 12 11.20 -2.46 9.57
C GLU A 12 10.03 -3.40 9.27
N ARG A 13 8.95 -3.32 10.06
CA ARG A 13 7.77 -4.17 9.88
C ARG A 13 7.06 -3.84 8.56
N THR A 14 6.84 -2.56 8.30
CA THR A 14 6.19 -2.08 7.07
C THR A 14 7.06 -2.36 5.85
N GLY A 15 8.37 -2.12 5.93
CA GLY A 15 9.31 -2.40 4.85
C GLY A 15 9.39 -3.90 4.53
N ARG A 16 9.39 -4.78 5.55
CA ARG A 16 9.34 -6.23 5.35
C ARG A 16 8.03 -6.67 4.69
N ALA A 17 6.90 -6.11 5.12
CA ALA A 17 5.60 -6.38 4.51
C ALA A 17 5.59 -5.97 3.04
N ALA A 18 6.10 -4.77 2.73
CA ALA A 18 6.22 -4.29 1.34
C ALA A 18 7.08 -5.23 0.48
N GLY A 19 8.24 -5.70 0.98
CA GLY A 19 9.08 -6.65 0.24
C GLY A 19 8.39 -7.99 -0.05
N ILE A 20 7.57 -8.49 0.90
CA ILE A 20 6.75 -9.68 0.68
C ILE A 20 5.70 -9.42 -0.40
N THR A 21 5.02 -8.27 -0.37
CA THR A 21 4.04 -7.87 -1.38
C THR A 21 4.68 -7.78 -2.76
N CYS A 22 5.83 -7.11 -2.90
CA CYS A 22 6.57 -7.02 -4.16
C CYS A 22 6.93 -8.41 -4.72
N THR A 23 7.38 -9.32 -3.85
CA THR A 23 7.72 -10.69 -4.25
C THR A 23 6.47 -11.45 -4.73
N ALA A 24 5.34 -11.30 -4.03
CA ALA A 24 4.10 -11.97 -4.37
C ALA A 24 3.47 -11.45 -5.67
N SER A 25 3.57 -10.14 -5.93
CA SER A 25 3.05 -9.49 -7.13
C SER A 25 4.02 -9.50 -8.31
N GLY A 26 5.28 -9.90 -8.11
CA GLY A 26 6.30 -9.91 -9.17
C GLY A 26 6.73 -8.52 -9.63
N THR A 27 6.58 -7.49 -8.79
CA THR A 27 7.01 -6.10 -9.08
C THR A 27 8.18 -5.67 -8.21
N ALA A 28 8.84 -4.59 -8.60
CA ALA A 28 9.88 -3.90 -7.82
C ALA A 28 9.40 -2.55 -7.27
N ASP A 29 8.11 -2.21 -7.43
CA ASP A 29 7.54 -0.97 -6.89
C ASP A 29 7.31 -1.08 -5.38
N VAL A 30 8.35 -0.75 -4.63
CA VAL A 30 8.32 -0.82 -3.16
C VAL A 30 7.50 0.31 -2.55
N VAL A 31 7.37 1.45 -3.23
CA VAL A 31 6.67 2.62 -2.67
C VAL A 31 5.17 2.31 -2.64
N ASP A 32 4.61 1.79 -3.73
CA ASP A 32 3.21 1.39 -3.76
C ASP A 32 2.94 0.19 -2.85
N ALA A 33 3.89 -0.74 -2.73
CA ALA A 33 3.80 -1.83 -1.75
C ALA A 33 3.78 -1.32 -0.29
N ILE A 34 4.53 -0.25 0.04
CA ILE A 34 4.47 0.41 1.35
C ILE A 34 3.10 1.06 1.57
N VAL A 35 2.52 1.70 0.55
CA VAL A 35 1.17 2.28 0.62
C VAL A 35 0.15 1.19 0.93
N VAL A 36 0.19 0.06 0.22
CA VAL A 36 -0.70 -1.09 0.48
C VAL A 36 -0.50 -1.66 1.89
N ALA A 37 0.74 -1.91 2.30
CA ALA A 37 1.05 -2.43 3.64
C ALA A 37 0.53 -1.50 4.75
N THR A 38 0.73 -0.19 4.59
CA THR A 38 0.23 0.84 5.51
C THR A 38 -1.29 0.85 5.54
N ALA A 39 -1.95 0.82 4.38
CA ALA A 39 -3.41 0.82 4.30
C ALA A 39 -4.01 -0.41 4.98
N VAL A 40 -3.41 -1.59 4.81
CA VAL A 40 -3.83 -2.83 5.47
C VAL A 40 -3.63 -2.74 6.98
N GLN A 41 -2.46 -2.29 7.44
CA GLN A 41 -2.14 -2.17 8.87
C GLN A 41 -3.13 -1.25 9.61
N TYR A 42 -3.49 -0.12 9.01
CA TYR A 42 -4.38 0.87 9.61
C TYR A 42 -5.85 0.69 9.19
N GLN A 43 -6.16 -0.35 8.40
CA GLN A 43 -7.47 -0.57 7.79
C GLN A 43 -8.02 0.69 7.08
N ALA A 44 -7.14 1.48 6.48
CA ALA A 44 -7.45 2.75 5.86
C ALA A 44 -7.90 2.56 4.40
N ALA A 45 -8.60 3.55 3.87
CA ALA A 45 -8.88 3.61 2.44
C ALA A 45 -7.74 4.34 1.71
N VAL A 46 -7.44 3.94 0.48
CA VAL A 46 -6.48 4.64 -0.38
C VAL A 46 -7.22 5.41 -1.46
N VAL A 47 -6.81 6.67 -1.65
CA VAL A 47 -7.28 7.54 -2.72
C VAL A 47 -6.17 7.62 -3.76
N THR A 48 -6.43 7.18 -4.99
CA THR A 48 -5.41 7.12 -6.05
C THR A 48 -6.04 7.27 -7.43
N SER A 49 -5.29 7.84 -8.37
CA SER A 49 -5.62 7.87 -9.79
C SER A 49 -5.27 6.57 -10.52
N ASP A 50 -4.45 5.71 -9.91
CA ASP A 50 -4.11 4.39 -10.43
C ASP A 50 -4.59 3.30 -9.46
N PRO A 51 -5.89 2.97 -9.48
CA PRO A 51 -6.46 2.05 -8.53
C PRO A 51 -6.21 0.58 -8.91
N ASP A 52 -5.77 0.30 -10.13
CA ASP A 52 -5.56 -1.06 -10.63
C ASP A 52 -4.20 -1.60 -10.20
N ASP A 53 -3.17 -0.75 -10.15
CA ASP A 53 -1.86 -1.16 -9.64
C ASP A 53 -1.91 -1.56 -8.15
N LEU A 54 -2.53 -0.72 -7.31
CA LEU A 54 -2.67 -1.04 -5.87
C LEU A 54 -3.55 -2.28 -5.63
N ASN A 55 -4.51 -2.54 -6.51
CA ASN A 55 -5.33 -3.75 -6.45
C ASN A 55 -4.51 -5.00 -6.75
N HIS A 56 -3.71 -4.96 -7.81
CA HIS A 56 -2.83 -6.07 -8.18
C HIS A 56 -1.90 -6.43 -7.01
N LEU A 57 -1.32 -5.42 -6.34
CA LEU A 57 -0.53 -5.61 -5.13
C LEU A 57 -1.33 -6.26 -3.99
N ALA A 58 -2.51 -5.73 -3.66
CA ALA A 58 -3.32 -6.23 -2.55
C ALA A 58 -3.84 -7.67 -2.79
N GLU A 59 -4.27 -7.96 -4.02
CA GLU A 59 -4.77 -9.29 -4.40
C GLU A 59 -3.65 -10.34 -4.35
N SER A 60 -2.41 -9.97 -4.70
CA SER A 60 -1.25 -10.87 -4.62
C SER A 60 -0.97 -11.39 -3.20
N ILE A 61 -1.37 -10.64 -2.17
CA ILE A 61 -1.25 -11.00 -0.75
C ILE A 61 -2.60 -11.42 -0.13
N GLY A 62 -3.63 -11.62 -0.96
CA GLY A 62 -4.95 -12.11 -0.53
C GLY A 62 -5.79 -11.10 0.25
N VAL A 63 -5.54 -9.80 0.08
CA VAL A 63 -6.26 -8.72 0.78
C VAL A 63 -7.08 -7.88 -0.21
N LYS A 64 -8.21 -7.35 0.26
CA LYS A 64 -8.98 -6.34 -0.47
C LYS A 64 -8.78 -4.97 0.15
N LEU A 65 -8.32 -4.01 -0.66
CA LEU A 65 -8.22 -2.62 -0.23
C LEU A 65 -9.58 -1.92 -0.31
N ARG A 66 -9.86 -1.07 0.68
CA ARG A 66 -10.88 -0.03 0.53
C ARG A 66 -10.27 1.09 -0.30
N ARG A 67 -10.93 1.50 -1.37
CA ARG A 67 -10.40 2.51 -2.29
C ARG A 67 -11.44 3.52 -2.73
N PHE A 68 -10.97 4.71 -3.07
CA PHE A 68 -11.70 5.74 -3.78
C PHE A 68 -10.88 6.15 -5.01
N ALA A 69 -11.43 5.95 -6.20
CA ALA A 69 -10.81 6.46 -7.43
C ALA A 69 -11.24 7.91 -7.64
N ILE A 70 -10.31 8.75 -8.12
CA ILE A 70 -10.57 10.13 -8.56
C ILE A 70 -10.37 10.20 -10.06
#